data_AF-A0A5D3B9P8-F1
#
_entry.id   AF-A0A5D3B9P8-F1
#
_cell.length_a   1.000
_cell.length_b   1.000
_cell.length_c   1.000
_cell.angle_alpha   90.00
_cell.angle_beta   90.00
_cell.angle_gamma   90.00
#
_symmetry.space_group_name_H-M   'P 1'
#
loop_
_entity.id
_entity.type
_entity.pdbx_description
1 polymer ?
#
loop_
_entity_poly.entity_id
_entity_poly.type
_entity_poly.pdbx_seq_one_letter_code
_entity_poly.pdbx_strand_id
1 'polypeptide(L)'
;MEESTSFFCNLGVLDSLSDDGVQEILNTYAQFSAATQALLNGIGRLSLRSEFVAHVQSLCKHGLESLILNHFLRSLQENFEINGASEFWRHFDAYENIAILNTSNLPHSEEEVREVLCKALEEISSKKKCQEEFLSILVHALQSSRYDLMEKGRQYDSETEVVRLFAKYQLLVSSVLMATLPRHFPGTIFH
;
A
#
# COMPACT_ATOMS: atom_id res chain seq x y z
N MET A 1 26.62 16.51 1.29
CA MET A 1 27.30 15.21 1.09
C MET A 1 26.42 14.18 1.75
N GLU A 2 25.59 13.50 0.96
CA GLU A 2 24.70 12.44 1.44
C GLU A 2 25.48 11.13 1.47
N GLU A 3 25.87 10.68 2.66
CA GLU A 3 26.31 9.31 2.83
C GLU A 3 25.08 8.41 2.74
N SER A 4 24.91 7.82 1.55
CA SER A 4 24.01 6.70 1.34
C SER A 4 24.47 5.56 2.24
N THR A 5 23.82 5.40 3.40
CA THR A 5 23.92 4.19 4.21
C THR A 5 23.22 3.07 3.43
N SER A 6 23.95 2.48 2.49
CA SER A 6 23.50 1.31 1.75
C SER A 6 23.14 0.25 2.77
N PHE A 7 21.87 -0.16 2.79
CA PHE A 7 21.47 -1.45 3.34
C PHE A 7 22.35 -2.49 2.62
N PHE A 8 23.41 -2.93 3.29
CA PHE A 8 24.14 -4.10 2.84
C PHE A 8 23.15 -5.24 2.99
N CYS A 9 22.46 -5.56 1.89
CA CYS A 9 21.82 -6.85 1.71
C CYS A 9 22.95 -7.86 1.94
N ASN A 10 22.94 -8.52 3.09
CA ASN A 10 23.96 -9.50 3.42
C ASN A 10 23.64 -10.78 2.64
N LEU A 11 23.71 -10.70 1.32
CA LEU A 11 23.43 -11.78 0.37
C LEU A 11 24.33 -12.99 0.63
N GLY A 12 25.45 -12.82 1.34
CA GLY A 12 26.28 -13.92 1.84
C GLY A 12 25.57 -14.87 2.81
N VAL A 13 24.43 -14.48 3.40
CA VAL A 13 23.52 -15.39 4.12
C VAL A 13 22.82 -16.35 3.15
N LEU A 14 22.61 -15.94 1.91
CA LEU A 14 22.01 -16.83 0.89
C LEU A 14 23.02 -17.85 0.37
N ASP A 15 24.32 -17.51 0.36
CA ASP A 15 25.40 -18.42 -0.06
C ASP A 15 25.60 -19.61 0.91
N SER A 16 25.07 -19.53 2.13
CA SER A 16 25.13 -20.59 3.14
C SER A 16 23.79 -21.34 3.32
N LEU A 17 22.78 -21.07 2.49
CA LEU A 17 21.49 -21.74 2.56
C LEU A 17 21.58 -23.20 2.10
N SER A 18 21.08 -24.10 2.94
CA SER A 18 20.76 -25.47 2.53
C SER A 18 19.45 -25.49 1.73
N ASP A 19 19.21 -26.58 0.98
CA ASP A 19 17.94 -26.80 0.26
C ASP A 19 16.72 -26.69 1.19
N ASP A 20 16.84 -27.16 2.44
CA ASP A 20 15.79 -27.03 3.46
C ASP A 20 15.51 -25.57 3.81
N GLY A 21 16.56 -24.74 3.94
CA GLY A 21 16.43 -23.31 4.21
C GLY A 21 15.81 -22.55 3.03
N VAL A 22 16.13 -22.94 1.79
CA VAL A 22 15.47 -22.39 0.60
C VAL A 22 13.98 -22.71 0.60
N GLN A 23 13.61 -23.95 0.91
CA GLN A 23 12.21 -24.38 0.97
C GLN A 23 11.43 -23.66 2.08
N GLU A 24 12.06 -23.43 3.23
CA GLU A 24 11.48 -22.65 4.33
C GLU A 24 11.21 -21.18 3.91
N ILE A 25 12.17 -20.53 3.25
CA ILE A 25 12.02 -19.16 2.74
C ILE A 25 10.86 -19.09 1.75
N LEU A 26 10.79 -20.02 0.79
CA LEU A 26 9.72 -20.05 -0.22
C LEU A 26 8.35 -20.23 0.44
N ASN A 27 8.24 -21.15 1.40
CA ASN A 27 6.98 -21.38 2.11
C ASN A 27 6.57 -20.15 2.94
N THR A 28 7.52 -19.55 3.66
CA THR A 28 7.27 -18.35 4.46
C THR A 28 6.87 -17.17 3.58
N TYR A 29 7.49 -17.02 2.42
CA TYR A 29 7.12 -15.97 1.46
C TYR A 29 5.72 -16.17 0.88
N ALA A 30 5.35 -17.40 0.54
CA ALA A 30 4.00 -17.72 0.07
C ALA A 30 2.95 -17.41 1.15
N GLN A 31 3.22 -17.76 2.42
CA GLN A 31 2.36 -17.45 3.55
C GLN A 31 2.26 -15.94 3.81
N PHE A 32 3.37 -15.21 3.74
CA PHE A 32 3.39 -13.75 3.81
C PHE A 32 2.54 -13.11 2.71
N SER A 33 2.64 -13.59 1.46
CA SER A 33 1.87 -13.07 0.33
C SER A 33 0.37 -13.32 0.54
N ALA A 34 -0.02 -14.52 0.96
CA ALA A 34 -1.40 -14.86 1.28
C ALA A 34 -1.95 -14.00 2.44
N ALA A 35 -1.18 -13.82 3.50
CA ALA A 35 -1.54 -12.97 4.63
C ALA A 35 -1.69 -11.50 4.22
N THR A 36 -0.82 -11.00 3.33
CA THR A 36 -0.92 -9.65 2.76
C THR A 36 -2.24 -9.47 2.02
N GLN A 37 -2.60 -10.41 1.14
CA GLN A 37 -3.85 -10.35 0.38
C GLN A 37 -5.07 -10.45 1.29
N ALA A 38 -5.05 -11.34 2.28
CA ALA A 38 -6.15 -11.47 3.25
C ALA A 38 -6.34 -10.18 4.06
N LEU A 39 -5.24 -9.55 4.51
CA LEU A 39 -5.25 -8.28 5.22
C LEU A 39 -5.88 -7.17 4.38
N LEU A 40 -5.45 -7.03 3.12
CA LEU A 40 -5.95 -6.02 2.17
C LEU A 40 -7.43 -6.22 1.81
N ASN A 41 -7.89 -7.47 1.74
CA ASN A 41 -9.30 -7.81 1.50
C ASN A 41 -10.18 -7.72 2.75
N GLY A 42 -9.61 -7.35 3.91
CA GLY A 42 -10.34 -7.18 5.16
C GLY A 42 -10.79 -8.49 5.82
N ILE A 43 -10.29 -9.63 5.36
CA ILE A 43 -10.57 -10.95 5.93
C ILE A 43 -9.73 -11.11 7.21
N GLY A 44 -10.32 -11.55 8.33
CA GLY A 44 -9.56 -12.09 9.49
C GLY A 44 -8.59 -11.13 10.20
N ARG A 45 -8.93 -9.83 10.31
CA ARG A 45 -8.04 -8.72 10.71
C ARG A 45 -7.19 -8.81 11.98
N LEU A 46 -7.43 -9.75 12.91
CA LEU A 46 -6.72 -9.81 14.20
C LEU A 46 -5.76 -11.00 14.31
N SER A 47 -6.21 -12.22 14.02
CA SER A 47 -5.34 -13.41 14.05
C SER A 47 -4.27 -13.38 12.96
N LEU A 48 -4.61 -12.80 11.79
CA LEU A 48 -3.68 -12.67 10.67
C LEU A 48 -2.56 -11.66 10.94
N ARG A 49 -2.72 -10.73 11.90
CA ARG A 49 -1.67 -9.75 12.23
C ARG A 49 -0.46 -10.42 12.85
N SER A 50 -0.66 -11.32 13.81
CA SER A 50 0.44 -12.04 14.46
C SER A 50 1.17 -12.95 13.48
N GLU A 51 0.44 -13.64 12.61
CA GLU A 51 1.03 -14.49 11.57
C GLU A 51 1.81 -13.65 10.55
N PHE A 52 1.22 -12.55 10.07
CA PHE A 52 1.88 -11.61 9.17
C PHE A 52 3.20 -11.08 9.77
N VAL A 53 3.17 -10.64 11.03
CA VAL A 53 4.37 -10.15 11.74
C VAL A 53 5.44 -11.25 11.82
N ALA A 54 5.05 -12.48 12.18
CA ALA A 54 5.98 -13.60 12.28
C ALA A 54 6.63 -13.95 10.92
N HIS A 55 5.86 -13.94 9.83
CA HIS A 55 6.39 -14.18 8.48
C HIS A 55 7.35 -13.05 8.05
N VAL A 56 7.01 -11.79 8.33
CA VAL A 56 7.89 -10.65 8.04
C VAL A 56 9.19 -10.77 8.81
N GLN A 57 9.13 -11.03 10.12
CA GLN A 57 10.32 -11.21 10.96
C GLN A 57 11.20 -12.37 10.47
N SER A 58 10.59 -13.50 10.09
CA SER A 58 11.31 -14.65 9.52
C SER A 58 12.07 -14.27 8.25
N LEU A 59 11.39 -13.63 7.29
CA LEU A 59 12.02 -13.20 6.02
C LEU A 59 13.10 -12.13 6.24
N CYS A 60 12.92 -11.24 7.22
CA CYS A 60 13.92 -10.24 7.61
C CYS A 60 15.21 -10.88 8.14
N LYS A 61 15.14 -12.02 8.85
CA LYS A 61 16.34 -12.77 9.30
C LYS A 61 17.20 -13.26 8.12
N HIS A 62 16.59 -13.50 6.96
CA HIS A 62 17.28 -13.86 5.73
C HIS A 62 17.70 -12.64 4.88
N GLY A 63 17.53 -11.41 5.39
CA GLY A 63 17.89 -10.18 4.66
C GLY A 63 16.94 -9.82 3.53
N LEU A 64 15.74 -10.41 3.48
CA LEU A 64 14.75 -10.23 2.39
C LEU A 64 13.83 -9.01 2.59
N GLU A 65 14.26 -8.03 3.38
CA GLU A 65 13.43 -6.88 3.75
C GLU A 65 12.95 -6.07 2.55
N SER A 66 13.83 -5.83 1.57
CA SER A 66 13.49 -5.09 0.35
C SER A 66 12.41 -5.81 -0.48
N LEU A 67 12.42 -7.15 -0.49
CA LEU A 67 11.42 -7.97 -1.17
C LEU A 67 10.05 -7.83 -0.49
N ILE A 68 10.01 -7.88 0.84
CA ILE A 68 8.80 -7.67 1.65
C ILE A 68 8.20 -6.31 1.35
N LEU A 69 9.02 -5.25 1.44
CA LEU A 69 8.59 -3.86 1.19
C LEU A 69 8.05 -3.69 -0.23
N ASN A 70 8.76 -4.19 -1.24
CA ASN A 70 8.35 -4.07 -2.63
C ASN A 70 7.04 -4.82 -2.91
N HIS A 71 6.91 -6.06 -2.40
CA HIS A 71 5.70 -6.86 -2.58
C HIS A 71 4.49 -6.22 -1.90
N PHE A 72 4.67 -5.74 -0.66
CA PHE A 72 3.59 -5.11 0.08
C PHE A 72 3.13 -3.79 -0.57
N LEU A 73 4.07 -2.93 -0.98
CA LEU A 73 3.74 -1.69 -1.69
C LEU A 73 3.04 -1.95 -3.02
N ARG A 74 3.50 -2.94 -3.80
CA ARG A 74 2.81 -3.35 -5.03
C ARG A 74 1.39 -3.84 -4.75
N SER A 75 1.22 -4.68 -3.73
CA SER A 75 -0.10 -5.20 -3.35
C SER A 75 -1.04 -4.08 -2.90
N LEU A 76 -0.53 -3.08 -2.17
CA LEU A 76 -1.27 -1.87 -1.81
C LEU A 76 -1.70 -1.08 -3.06
N GLN A 77 -0.78 -0.91 -4.02
CA GLN A 77 -1.05 -0.22 -5.28
C GLN A 77 -2.19 -0.90 -6.05
N GLU A 78 -2.05 -2.19 -6.31
CA GLU A 78 -3.04 -2.98 -7.05
C GLU A 78 -4.40 -2.98 -6.33
N ASN A 79 -4.39 -3.14 -5.00
CA ASN A 79 -5.61 -3.10 -4.20
C ASN A 79 -6.27 -1.71 -4.21
N PHE A 80 -5.48 -0.63 -4.13
CA PHE A 80 -5.99 0.73 -4.18
C PHE A 80 -6.52 1.10 -5.56
N GLU A 81 -5.88 0.62 -6.63
CA GLU A 81 -6.34 0.83 -8.01
C GLU A 81 -7.71 0.16 -8.23
N ILE A 82 -7.83 -1.12 -7.88
CA ILE A 82 -9.04 -1.92 -8.11
C ILE A 82 -10.18 -1.52 -7.17
N ASN A 83 -9.89 -1.37 -5.87
CA ASN A 83 -10.94 -1.20 -4.85
C ASN A 83 -11.01 0.22 -4.28
N GLY A 84 -10.18 1.14 -4.74
CA GLY A 84 -10.16 2.53 -4.29
C GLY A 84 -10.45 3.47 -5.44
N ALA A 85 -9.51 3.60 -6.36
CA ALA A 85 -9.61 4.49 -7.50
C ALA A 85 -10.74 4.10 -8.45
N SER A 86 -10.86 2.82 -8.84
CA SER A 86 -11.95 2.40 -9.72
C SER A 86 -13.33 2.60 -9.09
N GLU A 87 -13.50 2.31 -7.80
CA GLU A 87 -14.76 2.57 -7.09
C GLU A 87 -15.05 4.07 -6.95
N PHE A 88 -14.03 4.87 -6.67
CA PHE A 88 -14.12 6.33 -6.61
C PHE A 88 -14.60 6.92 -7.93
N TRP A 89 -14.00 6.53 -9.06
CA TRP A 89 -14.38 7.03 -10.37
C TRP A 89 -15.76 6.58 -10.81
N ARG A 90 -16.18 5.36 -10.42
CA ARG A 90 -17.51 4.82 -10.74
C ARG A 90 -18.66 5.68 -10.21
N HIS A 91 -18.45 6.44 -9.13
CA HIS A 91 -19.44 7.41 -8.66
C HIS A 91 -19.78 8.49 -9.70
N PHE A 92 -18.86 8.73 -10.66
CA PHE A 92 -19.00 9.77 -11.67
C PHE A 92 -19.44 9.24 -13.05
N ASP A 93 -19.57 7.92 -13.26
CA ASP A 93 -19.94 7.31 -14.54
C ASP A 93 -21.27 7.84 -15.10
N ALA A 94 -22.24 8.17 -14.22
CA ALA A 94 -23.51 8.75 -14.62
C ALA A 94 -23.38 10.14 -15.26
N TYR A 95 -22.31 10.87 -14.92
CA TYR A 95 -22.03 12.23 -15.43
C TYR A 95 -21.19 12.22 -16.71
N GLU A 96 -20.54 11.10 -17.04
CA GLU A 96 -19.76 10.94 -18.28
C GLU A 96 -20.60 11.19 -19.54
N ASN A 97 -21.83 10.66 -19.56
CA ASN A 97 -22.72 10.79 -20.71
C ASN A 97 -23.31 12.21 -20.86
N ILE A 98 -23.44 12.94 -19.75
CA ILE A 98 -24.06 14.28 -19.72
C ILE A 98 -23.09 15.32 -20.31
N ALA A 99 -21.80 15.20 -20.02
CA ALA A 99 -20.76 16.06 -20.59
C ALA A 99 -20.62 15.90 -22.12
N ILE A 100 -20.92 14.70 -22.65
CA ILE A 100 -20.83 14.39 -24.08
C ILE A 100 -22.06 14.87 -24.86
N LEU A 101 -23.24 14.89 -24.23
CA LEU A 101 -24.52 15.10 -24.93
C LEU A 101 -24.92 16.57 -25.12
N ASN A 102 -24.25 17.55 -24.50
CA ASN A 102 -24.54 18.99 -24.68
C ASN A 102 -26.04 19.34 -24.62
N THR A 103 -26.82 18.59 -23.85
CA THR A 103 -28.24 18.82 -23.67
C THR A 103 -28.43 19.86 -22.59
N SER A 104 -29.10 20.95 -22.94
CA SER A 104 -29.34 22.18 -22.16
C SER A 104 -30.11 22.01 -20.85
N ASN A 105 -30.33 20.77 -20.42
CA ASN A 105 -30.98 20.40 -19.17
C ASN A 105 -29.99 19.52 -18.40
N LEU A 106 -29.16 20.12 -17.56
CA LEU A 106 -28.38 19.37 -16.58
C LEU A 106 -29.40 18.64 -15.68
N PRO A 107 -29.47 17.29 -15.69
CA PRO A 107 -30.47 16.56 -14.89
C PRO A 107 -30.23 16.66 -13.38
N HIS A 108 -29.01 17.09 -12.99
CA HIS A 108 -28.52 17.04 -11.62
C HIS A 108 -28.26 18.44 -11.11
N SER A 109 -28.74 18.73 -9.90
CA SER A 109 -28.44 19.98 -9.23
C SER A 109 -26.96 20.01 -8.82
N GLU A 110 -26.38 21.21 -8.71
CA GLU A 110 -25.03 21.40 -8.16
C GLU A 110 -24.90 20.74 -6.77
N GLU A 111 -25.98 20.73 -6.00
CA GLU A 111 -26.09 20.05 -4.71
C GLU A 111 -25.89 18.53 -4.83
N GLU A 112 -26.53 17.89 -5.82
CA GLU A 112 -26.41 16.44 -6.03
C GLU A 112 -24.98 16.05 -6.44
N VAL A 113 -24.34 16.83 -7.32
CA VAL A 113 -22.93 16.62 -7.70
C VAL A 113 -22.02 16.76 -6.48
N ARG A 114 -22.27 17.76 -5.64
CA ARG A 114 -21.51 17.99 -4.41
C ARG A 114 -21.69 16.83 -3.42
N GLU A 115 -22.90 16.34 -3.22
CA GLU A 115 -23.18 15.19 -2.36
C GLU A 115 -22.45 13.93 -2.84
N VAL A 116 -22.47 13.66 -4.14
CA VAL A 116 -21.74 12.53 -4.75
C VAL A 116 -20.23 12.69 -4.55
N LEU A 117 -19.68 13.88 -4.77
CA LEU A 117 -18.26 14.15 -4.53
C LEU A 117 -17.86 13.94 -3.07
N CYS A 118 -18.65 14.47 -2.13
CA CYS A 118 -18.42 14.28 -0.69
C CYS A 118 -18.39 12.80 -0.33
N LYS A 119 -19.40 12.04 -0.78
CA LYS A 119 -19.48 10.61 -0.53
C LYS A 119 -18.30 9.84 -1.12
N ALA A 120 -17.94 10.11 -2.37
CA ALA A 120 -16.79 9.47 -3.02
C ALA A 120 -15.48 9.77 -2.26
N LEU A 121 -15.29 11.02 -1.82
CA LEU A 121 -14.14 11.44 -1.02
C LEU A 121 -14.09 10.75 0.35
N GLU A 122 -15.23 10.58 1.01
CA GLU A 122 -15.34 9.86 2.29
C GLU A 122 -14.96 8.38 2.14
N GLU A 123 -15.46 7.72 1.10
CA GLU A 123 -15.19 6.30 0.81
C GLU A 123 -13.71 6.07 0.49
N ILE A 124 -13.13 6.86 -0.42
CA ILE A 124 -11.72 6.70 -0.79
C ILE A 124 -10.78 7.10 0.36
N SER A 125 -11.15 8.10 1.16
CA SER A 125 -10.37 8.48 2.35
C SER A 125 -10.40 7.38 3.40
N SER A 126 -11.54 6.70 3.57
CA SER A 126 -11.67 5.55 4.47
C SER A 126 -10.82 4.37 4.00
N LYS A 127 -10.79 4.09 2.69
CA LYS A 127 -9.90 3.06 2.12
C LYS A 127 -8.43 3.42 2.32
N LYS A 128 -8.06 4.66 2.02
CA LYS A 128 -6.70 5.17 2.22
C LYS A 128 -6.25 5.01 3.68
N LYS A 129 -7.09 5.41 4.63
CA LYS A 129 -6.82 5.29 6.07
C LYS A 129 -6.67 3.82 6.50
N CYS A 130 -7.51 2.93 5.98
CA CYS A 130 -7.39 1.50 6.23
C CYS A 130 -6.05 0.93 5.75
N GLN A 131 -5.59 1.33 4.58
CA GLN A 131 -4.30 0.92 4.04
C GLN A 131 -3.12 1.50 4.85
N GLU A 132 -3.23 2.73 5.35
CA GLU A 132 -2.26 3.32 6.29
C GLU A 132 -2.13 2.53 7.59
N GLU A 133 -3.24 1.97 8.11
CA GLU A 133 -3.18 1.05 9.26
C GLU A 133 -2.39 -0.21 8.95
N PHE A 134 -2.55 -0.79 7.75
CA PHE A 134 -1.78 -1.96 7.35
C PHE A 134 -0.30 -1.65 7.13
N LEU A 135 0.01 -0.48 6.59
CA LEU A 135 1.38 0.00 6.47
C LEU A 135 2.04 0.17 7.85
N SER A 136 1.29 0.66 8.84
CA SER A 136 1.75 0.76 10.22
C SER A 136 2.08 -0.62 10.83
N ILE A 137 1.28 -1.65 10.53
CA ILE A 137 1.57 -3.03 10.96
C ILE A 137 2.87 -3.54 10.36
N LEU A 138 3.11 -3.29 9.06
CA LEU A 138 4.37 -3.66 8.41
C LEU A 138 5.55 -2.93 9.05
N VAL A 139 5.44 -1.62 9.24
CA VAL A 139 6.47 -0.82 9.93
C VAL A 139 6.81 -1.42 11.30
N HIS A 140 5.78 -1.74 12.08
CA HIS A 140 5.96 -2.35 13.39
C HIS A 140 6.67 -3.71 13.31
N ALA A 141 6.28 -4.57 12.35
CA ALA A 141 6.91 -5.87 12.12
C ALA A 141 8.41 -5.72 11.77
N LEU A 142 8.73 -4.77 10.89
CA LEU A 142 10.10 -4.46 10.48
C LEU A 142 10.93 -3.91 11.64
N GLN A 143 10.41 -2.94 12.39
CA GLN A 143 11.08 -2.39 13.56
C GLN A 143 11.33 -3.45 14.64
N SER A 144 10.33 -4.28 14.92
CA SER A 144 10.47 -5.38 15.89
C SER A 144 11.52 -6.39 15.43
N SER A 145 11.55 -6.75 14.15
CA SER A 145 12.58 -7.65 13.61
C SER A 145 14.01 -7.09 13.76
N ARG A 146 14.15 -5.77 13.69
CA ARG A 146 15.44 -5.08 13.78
C ARG A 146 15.88 -4.88 15.22
N TYR A 147 14.96 -4.74 16.17
CA TYR A 147 15.27 -4.68 17.58
C TYR A 147 15.98 -5.97 18.05
N ASP A 148 15.52 -7.13 17.58
CA ASP A 148 16.17 -8.42 17.83
C ASP A 148 17.58 -8.53 17.22
N LEU A 149 17.86 -7.80 16.13
CA LEU A 149 19.20 -7.73 15.52
C LEU A 149 20.10 -6.63 16.13
N MET A 150 19.52 -5.60 16.76
CA MET A 150 20.18 -4.36 17.17
C MET A 150 20.83 -4.37 18.57
N GLU A 151 20.83 -5.51 19.29
CA GLU A 151 21.76 -5.72 20.41
C GLU A 151 23.25 -5.53 19.99
N LYS A 152 23.55 -5.41 18.68
CA LYS A 152 24.86 -5.06 18.11
C LYS A 152 24.91 -3.64 17.51
N GLY A 153 24.81 -2.61 18.36
CA GLY A 153 25.63 -1.40 18.25
C GLY A 153 25.51 -0.48 17.02
N ARG A 154 24.36 -0.40 16.33
CA ARG A 154 24.13 0.68 15.34
C ARG A 154 22.93 1.53 15.73
N GLN A 155 23.14 2.82 15.88
CA GLN A 155 22.09 3.80 16.09
C GLN A 155 21.36 4.00 14.75
N TYR A 156 20.24 3.32 14.59
CA TYR A 156 19.42 3.36 13.39
C TYR A 156 18.33 4.42 13.52
N ASP A 157 18.24 5.34 12.57
CA ASP A 157 17.16 6.33 12.54
C ASP A 157 15.87 5.71 11.98
N SER A 158 15.22 4.93 12.85
CA SER A 158 13.96 4.24 12.55
C SER A 158 12.84 5.21 12.19
N GLU A 159 12.92 6.47 12.61
CA GLU A 159 11.87 7.47 12.39
C GLU A 159 11.88 7.96 10.94
N THR A 160 13.07 8.27 10.40
CA THR A 160 13.24 8.69 9.00
C THR A 160 12.74 7.64 7.99
N GLU A 161 12.88 6.35 8.29
CA GLU A 161 12.40 5.31 7.40
C GLU A 161 10.88 5.15 7.37
N VAL A 162 10.23 5.31 8.52
CA VAL A 162 8.77 5.32 8.59
C VAL A 162 8.24 6.47 7.77
N VAL A 163 8.78 7.66 7.98
CA VAL A 163 8.41 8.86 7.20
C VAL A 163 8.58 8.61 5.70
N ARG A 164 9.70 8.02 5.29
CA ARG A 164 9.97 7.67 3.88
C ARG A 164 8.95 6.68 3.32
N LEU A 165 8.56 5.66 4.08
CA LEU A 165 7.63 4.63 3.62
C LEU A 165 6.21 5.20 3.46
N PHE A 166 5.76 6.01 4.41
CA PHE A 166 4.48 6.72 4.28
C PHE A 166 4.50 7.72 3.12
N ALA A 167 5.60 8.45 2.89
CA ALA A 167 5.74 9.32 1.73
C ALA A 167 5.66 8.55 0.40
N LYS A 168 6.28 7.36 0.32
CA LYS A 168 6.15 6.48 -0.86
C LYS A 168 4.71 6.04 -1.09
N TYR A 169 4.01 5.66 -0.02
CA TYR A 169 2.60 5.29 -0.11
C TYR A 169 1.72 6.47 -0.58
N GLN A 170 1.97 7.68 -0.08
CA GLN A 170 1.26 8.88 -0.55
C GLN A 170 1.49 9.15 -2.04
N LEU A 171 2.72 9.02 -2.51
CA LEU A 171 3.04 9.14 -3.94
C LEU A 171 2.33 8.08 -4.78
N LEU A 172 2.29 6.84 -4.30
CA LEU A 172 1.58 5.74 -4.94
C LEU A 172 0.08 6.05 -5.08
N VAL A 173 -0.58 6.48 -4.01
CA VAL A 173 -2.01 6.85 -4.02
C VAL A 173 -2.28 7.97 -5.03
N SER A 174 -1.48 9.03 -4.98
CA SER A 174 -1.59 10.15 -5.92
C SER A 174 -1.35 9.72 -7.37
N SER A 175 -0.35 8.87 -7.60
CA SER A 175 -0.01 8.35 -8.92
C SER A 175 -1.15 7.50 -9.50
N VAL A 176 -1.71 6.59 -8.71
CA VAL A 176 -2.85 5.76 -9.13
C VAL A 176 -4.05 6.62 -9.47
N LEU A 177 -4.40 7.60 -8.63
CA LEU A 177 -5.52 8.51 -8.91
C LEU A 177 -5.32 9.30 -10.20
N MET A 178 -4.12 9.85 -10.41
CA MET A 178 -3.81 10.60 -11.63
C MET A 178 -3.77 9.71 -12.88
N ALA A 179 -3.27 8.48 -12.76
CA ALA A 179 -3.19 7.53 -13.87
C ALA A 179 -4.55 6.94 -14.27
N THR A 180 -5.48 6.86 -13.32
CA THR A 180 -6.84 6.33 -13.51
C THR A 180 -7.88 7.41 -13.78
N LEU A 181 -7.45 8.67 -13.85
CA LEU A 181 -8.31 9.83 -14.06
C LEU A 181 -9.15 9.67 -15.36
N PRO A 182 -10.49 9.65 -15.28
CA PRO A 182 -11.34 9.62 -16.46
C PRO A 182 -11.17 10.88 -17.30
N ARG A 183 -11.14 10.75 -18.63
CA ARG A 183 -10.90 11.87 -19.56
C ARG A 183 -11.93 13.00 -19.45
N HIS A 184 -13.13 12.69 -18.97
CA HIS A 184 -14.24 13.65 -18.84
C HIS A 184 -14.16 14.49 -17.56
N PHE A 185 -13.42 14.04 -16.54
CA PHE A 185 -13.39 14.65 -15.20
C PHE A 185 -12.63 15.99 -15.12
N PRO A 186 -11.56 16.27 -15.88
CA PRO A 186 -10.92 17.59 -15.89
C PRO A 186 -11.86 18.70 -16.37
N GLY A 187 -12.88 18.38 -17.17
CA GLY A 187 -13.85 19.36 -17.66
C GLY A 187 -14.89 19.79 -16.60
N THR A 188 -15.12 18.97 -15.58
CA THR A 188 -16.18 19.18 -14.57
C THR A 188 -15.74 19.95 -13.32
N ILE A 189 -14.44 20.10 -13.07
CA ILE A 189 -13.91 20.82 -11.87
C ILE A 189 -13.53 22.28 -12.17
N PHE A 190 -13.36 22.66 -13.44
CA PHE A 190 -12.82 23.98 -13.83
C PHE A 190 -13.83 24.93 -14.49
N HIS A 191 -15.13 24.76 -14.26
CA HIS A 191 -16.17 25.63 -14.80
C HIS A 191 -16.95 26.40 -13.74
#